data_AF-A0A1Y5LG51-F1
#
_entry.id   AF-A0A1Y5LG51-F1
#
_cell.length_a   1.000
_cell.length_b   1.000
_cell.length_c   1.000
_cell.angle_alpha   90.00
_cell.angle_beta   90.00
_cell.angle_gamma   90.00
#
_symmetry.space_group_name_H-M   'P 1'
#
loop_
_entity.id
_entity.type
_entity.pdbx_description
1 polymer ?
#
loop_
_entity_poly.entity_id
_entity_poly.type
_entity_poly.pdbx_seq_one_letter_code
_entity_poly.pdbx_strand_id
1 'polypeptide(L)'
;MDEPMVRAAELVTRVAALIPLPSDSLTGDDTAWAAFEALLAEAATLLARTLGHDGRAVLSALTASPLGANPLCVLLMERCSHTF
;
A
#
# COMPACT_ATOMS: atom_id res chain seq x y z
N MET A 1 -10.27 10.55 -15.37
CA MET A 1 -9.39 9.64 -14.62
C MET A 1 -9.11 8.48 -15.55
N ASP A 2 -7.85 8.22 -15.88
CA ASP A 2 -7.51 7.16 -16.83
C ASP A 2 -7.86 5.78 -16.25
N GLU A 3 -8.40 4.88 -17.07
CA GLU A 3 -8.78 3.51 -16.70
C GLU A 3 -7.69 2.73 -15.91
N PRO A 4 -6.38 2.79 -16.25
CA PRO A 4 -5.34 2.17 -15.43
C PRO A 4 -5.21 2.76 -14.03
N MET A 5 -5.43 4.08 -13.88
CA MET A 5 -5.33 4.75 -12.59
C MET A 5 -6.50 4.37 -11.67
N VAL A 6 -7.71 4.22 -12.22
CA VAL A 6 -8.88 3.73 -11.46
C VAL A 6 -8.65 2.29 -10.98
N ARG A 7 -8.17 1.40 -11.86
CA ARG A 7 -7.86 0.01 -11.48
C ARG A 7 -6.78 -0.08 -10.40
N ALA A 8 -5.74 0.73 -10.51
CA ALA A 8 -4.69 0.78 -9.49
C ALA A 8 -5.21 1.32 -8.15
N ALA A 9 -6.06 2.36 -8.18
CA ALA A 9 -6.71 2.90 -6.99
C ALA A 9 -7.57 1.85 -6.27
N GLU A 10 -8.39 1.11 -7.02
CA GLU A 10 -9.21 0.02 -6.50
C GLU A 10 -8.35 -1.11 -5.90
N LEU A 11 -7.27 -1.47 -6.59
CA LEU A 11 -6.36 -2.51 -6.12
C LEU A 11 -5.68 -2.11 -4.82
N VAL A 12 -5.10 -0.90 -4.75
CA VAL A 12 -4.47 -0.36 -3.53
C VAL A 12 -5.48 -0.34 -2.38
N THR A 13 -6.70 0.13 -2.63
CA THR A 13 -7.76 0.19 -1.61
C THR A 13 -8.10 -1.21 -1.09
N ARG A 14 -8.28 -2.19 -1.99
CA ARG A 14 -8.62 -3.56 -1.61
C ARG A 14 -7.50 -4.24 -0.84
N VAL A 15 -6.25 -4.04 -1.23
CA VAL A 15 -5.09 -4.61 -0.53
C VAL A 15 -4.91 -3.94 0.83
N ALA A 16 -5.03 -2.61 0.92
CA ALA A 16 -4.95 -1.90 2.19
C ALA A 16 -6.02 -2.35 3.18
N ALA A 17 -7.24 -2.66 2.70
CA ALA A 17 -8.33 -3.16 3.55
C ALA A 17 -8.04 -4.54 4.19
N LEU A 18 -7.06 -5.30 3.68
CA LEU A 18 -6.64 -6.58 4.25
C LEU A 18 -5.57 -6.43 5.35
N ILE A 19 -4.97 -5.25 5.46
CA ILE A 19 -3.91 -4.98 6.44
C ILE A 19 -4.57 -4.47 7.73
N PRO A 20 -4.34 -5.11 8.88
CA PRO A 20 -4.86 -4.64 10.15
C PRO A 20 -4.28 -3.26 10.47
N LEU A 21 -5.15 -2.34 10.91
CA LEU A 21 -4.70 -1.03 11.38
C LEU A 21 -3.97 -1.22 12.71
N PRO A 22 -2.71 -0.77 12.84
CA PRO A 22 -2.01 -0.80 14.12
C PRO A 22 -2.79 0.04 15.13
N SER A 23 -3.21 -0.59 16.22
CA SER A 23 -3.72 0.11 17.40
C SER A 23 -2.56 0.53 18.30
N ASP A 24 -2.82 1.40 19.27
CA ASP A 24 -1.82 1.80 20.28
C ASP A 24 -1.24 0.59 21.04
N SER A 25 -2.01 -0.52 21.13
CA SER A 25 -1.55 -1.78 21.71
C SER A 25 -0.58 -2.55 20.82
N LEU A 26 -0.63 -2.34 19.50
CA LEU A 26 0.19 -3.02 18.50
C LEU A 26 1.58 -2.37 18.40
N THR A 27 1.67 -1.07 18.69
CA THR A 27 2.93 -0.32 18.73
C THR A 27 3.76 -0.58 19.99
N GLY A 28 3.17 -1.20 21.02
CA GLY A 28 3.87 -1.57 22.26
C GLY A 28 4.41 -3.00 22.29
N ASP A 29 4.15 -3.79 21.24
CA ASP A 29 4.59 -5.18 21.10
C ASP A 29 5.46 -5.31 19.85
N ASP A 30 6.77 -5.46 20.05
CA ASP A 30 7.76 -5.59 18.96
C ASP A 30 7.45 -6.78 18.03
N THR A 31 6.85 -7.84 18.55
CA THR A 31 6.49 -9.03 17.74
C THR A 31 5.30 -8.71 16.85
N ALA A 32 4.28 -8.04 17.40
CA ALA A 32 3.12 -7.62 16.64
C ALA A 32 3.50 -6.58 15.57
N TRP A 33 4.40 -5.66 15.90
CA TRP A 33 4.94 -4.68 14.97
C TRP A 33 5.71 -5.35 13.82
N ALA A 34 6.60 -6.29 14.12
CA ALA A 34 7.34 -7.04 13.08
C ALA A 34 6.40 -7.84 12.16
N ALA A 35 5.34 -8.44 12.71
CA ALA A 35 4.34 -9.15 11.92
C ALA A 35 3.55 -8.20 10.99
N PHE A 36 3.21 -7.00 11.48
CA PHE A 36 2.59 -5.96 10.66
C PHE A 36 3.53 -5.50 9.52
N GLU A 37 4.81 -5.26 9.80
CA GLU A 37 5.78 -4.86 8.77
C GLU A 37 5.97 -5.94 7.70
N ALA A 38 6.02 -7.21 8.10
CA ALA A 38 6.10 -8.34 7.17
C ALA A 38 4.87 -8.41 6.25
N LEU A 39 3.67 -8.29 6.82
CA LEU A 39 2.44 -8.28 6.04
C LEU A 39 2.37 -7.09 5.07
N LEU A 40 2.80 -5.90 5.52
CA LEU A 40 2.88 -4.71 4.67
C LEU A 40 3.84 -4.91 3.50
N ALA A 41 4.99 -5.56 3.72
CA ALA A 41 5.97 -5.86 2.68
C ALA A 41 5.45 -6.90 1.67
N GLU A 42 4.75 -7.94 2.13
CA GLU A 42 4.11 -8.93 1.26
C GLU A 42 3.02 -8.30 0.39
N ALA A 43 2.17 -7.46 0.99
CA ALA A 43 1.13 -6.71 0.31
C ALA A 43 1.71 -5.78 -0.77
N ALA A 44 2.79 -5.06 -0.45
CA ALA A 44 3.53 -4.22 -1.39
C ALA A 44 4.11 -5.03 -2.56
N THR A 45 4.66 -6.21 -2.28
CA THR A 45 5.20 -7.10 -3.32
C THR A 45 4.12 -7.61 -4.27
N LEU A 46 2.95 -7.97 -3.73
CA LEU A 46 1.80 -8.39 -4.53
C LEU A 46 1.30 -7.25 -5.44
N LEU A 47 1.22 -6.04 -4.89
CA LEU A 47 0.85 -4.83 -5.65
C LEU A 47 1.83 -4.55 -6.78
N ALA A 48 3.14 -4.57 -6.49
CA ALA A 48 4.17 -4.30 -7.49
C ALA A 48 4.11 -5.28 -8.66
N ARG A 49 3.94 -6.58 -8.36
CA ARG A 49 3.77 -7.62 -9.39
C ARG A 49 2.53 -7.41 -10.25
N THR A 50 1.45 -6.94 -9.66
CA THR A 50 0.17 -6.74 -10.34
C THR A 50 0.15 -5.48 -11.19
N LEU A 51 0.78 -4.40 -10.70
CA LEU A 51 0.86 -3.12 -11.40
C LEU A 51 1.91 -3.12 -12.54
N GLY A 52 2.93 -3.98 -12.45
CA GLY A 52 3.95 -4.12 -13.49
C GLY A 52 4.86 -2.89 -13.60
N HIS A 53 5.61 -2.78 -14.70
CA HIS A 53 6.70 -1.82 -14.87
C HIS A 53 6.28 -0.34 -14.71
N ASP A 54 5.05 -0.01 -15.11
CA ASP A 54 4.51 1.35 -15.02
C ASP A 54 3.90 1.68 -13.64
N GLY A 55 3.89 0.72 -12.72
CA GLY A 55 3.25 0.86 -11.41
C GLY A 55 3.78 2.03 -10.62
N ARG A 56 5.09 2.33 -10.69
CA ARG A 56 5.70 3.45 -9.97
C ARG A 56 5.11 4.81 -10.34
N ALA A 57 4.87 5.05 -11.64
CA ALA A 57 4.27 6.30 -12.11
C ALA A 57 2.81 6.42 -11.64
N VAL A 58 2.06 5.33 -11.70
CA VAL A 58 0.66 5.28 -11.26
C VAL A 58 0.54 5.50 -9.75
N LEU A 59 1.38 4.86 -8.94
CA LEU A 59 1.39 5.05 -7.48
C LEU A 59 1.72 6.50 -7.09
N SER A 60 2.67 7.12 -7.79
CA SER A 60 3.00 8.54 -7.60
C SER A 60 1.83 9.48 -7.93
N ALA A 61 1.02 9.14 -8.93
CA ALA A 61 -0.20 9.89 -9.22
C ALA A 61 -1.29 9.66 -8.14
N LEU A 62 -1.37 8.45 -7.59
CA LEU A 62 -2.36 8.09 -6.56
C LEU A 62 -2.06 8.73 -5.20
N THR A 63 -0.81 8.97 -4.84
CA THR A 63 -0.46 9.71 -3.61
C THR A 63 -0.94 11.17 -3.64
N ALA A 64 -1.09 11.77 -4.82
CA ALA A 64 -1.69 13.10 -4.99
C ALA A 64 -3.24 13.09 -5.03
N SER A 65 -3.87 11.91 -4.97
CA SER A 65 -5.32 11.72 -5.00
C SER A 65 -5.91 11.63 -3.58
N PRO A 66 -7.25 11.52 -3.41
CA PRO A 66 -7.87 11.29 -2.10
C PRO A 66 -7.34 10.04 -1.37
N LEU A 67 -6.80 9.05 -2.08
CA LEU A 67 -6.14 7.90 -1.46
C LEU A 67 -4.87 8.28 -0.70
N GLY A 68 -4.21 9.36 -1.10
CA GLY A 68 -3.07 9.94 -0.38
C GLY A 68 -3.45 10.52 0.99
N ALA A 69 -4.73 10.67 1.31
CA ALA A 69 -5.19 11.06 2.64
C ALA A 69 -5.30 9.87 3.62
N ASN A 70 -5.25 8.62 3.13
CA ASN A 70 -5.26 7.44 3.98
C ASN A 70 -3.81 7.00 4.28
N PRO A 71 -3.34 7.09 5.54
CA PRO A 71 -1.95 6.78 5.89
C PRO A 71 -1.54 5.35 5.54
N LEU A 72 -2.44 4.37 5.67
CA LEU A 72 -2.15 2.98 5.33
C LEU A 72 -1.97 2.80 3.83
N CYS A 73 -2.80 3.48 3.02
CA CYS A 73 -2.62 3.51 1.58
C CYS A 73 -1.29 4.16 1.22
N VAL A 74 -0.92 5.29 1.82
CA VAL A 74 0.37 5.95 1.58
C VAL A 74 1.54 5.02 1.91
N LEU A 75 1.56 4.44 3.11
CA LEU A 75 2.60 3.50 3.52
C LEU A 75 2.73 2.32 2.57
N LEU A 76 1.60 1.76 2.13
CA LEU A 76 1.57 0.66 1.17
C LEU A 76 2.11 1.08 -0.21
N MET A 77 1.73 2.25 -0.70
CA MET A 77 2.21 2.80 -1.98
C MET A 77 3.71 3.12 -1.94
N GLU A 78 4.22 3.67 -0.83
CA GLU A 78 5.65 3.91 -0.62
C GLU A 78 6.43 2.60 -0.64
N ARG A 79 6.02 1.62 0.17
CA ARG A 79 6.67 0.29 0.22
C ARG A 79 6.63 -0.40 -1.15
N CYS A 80 5.50 -0.32 -1.86
CA CYS A 80 5.37 -0.85 -3.21
C CYS A 80 6.33 -0.16 -4.19
N SER A 81 6.51 1.16 -4.07
CA SER A 81 7.42 1.94 -4.91
C SER A 81 8.90 1.57 -4.73
N HIS A 82 9.28 1.06 -3.54
CA HIS A 82 10.61 0.52 -3.27
C HIS A 82 10.81 -0.91 -3.80
N THR A 83 9.75 -1.56 -4.30
CA THR A 83 9.80 -2.95 -4.81
C THR A 83 10.01 -3.02 -6.33
N PHE A 84 9.83 -1.91 -7.06
CA PHE A 84 10.18 -1.76 -8.48
C PHE A 84 11.67 -1.44 -8.66
#